data_AF-M0ZYU6-F1
#
_entry.id   AF-M0ZYU6-F1
#
_cell.length_a   1.000
_cell.length_b   1.000
_cell.length_c   1.000
_cell.angle_alpha   90.00
_cell.angle_beta   90.00
_cell.angle_gamma   90.00
#
_symmetry.space_group_name_H-M   'P 1'
#
loop_
_entity.id
_entity.type
_entity.pdbx_description
1 polymer ?
#
loop_
_entity_poly.entity_id
_entity_poly.type
_entity_poly.pdbx_seq_one_letter_code
_entity_poly.pdbx_strand_id
1 'polypeptide(L)'
;MKKSDGNPAKYDLEHRYKGDDSWYGVLVTVDGETMTVKFEGYSEKFDVKFLADDFKSKEEIDEFVRKFRNVSPQLQDNECGSVKEGMIVCAACNAFGKDDMLFYDAVVEAIHNENHTFHNGVEECVCTFVLSWLHGPKKDDLANSGIEGICIIKGTTQVDPRISSFLELVNQKLRKSSCKSTSTSEQNNSASKGSSRTKRVRYLSSEQKSDSSFKGISSAKNAVDVRCTTEGVLRNSITCYDVVIALFLSSSF
;
A
#
# COMPACT_ATOMS: atom_id res chain seq x y z
N MET A 1 -3.49 -36.29 17.72
CA MET A 1 -3.67 -34.92 17.22
C MET A 1 -2.47 -34.54 16.40
N LYS A 2 -2.60 -34.45 15.07
CA LYS A 2 -1.56 -33.88 14.22
C LYS A 2 -1.63 -32.37 14.38
N LYS A 3 -0.55 -31.75 14.85
CA LYS A 3 -0.38 -30.30 14.74
C LYS A 3 -0.38 -29.99 13.25
N SER A 4 -1.30 -29.15 12.80
CA SER A 4 -1.18 -28.54 11.47
C SER A 4 0.09 -27.71 11.49
N ASP A 5 1.09 -28.09 10.70
CA ASP A 5 2.21 -27.22 10.36
C ASP A 5 1.61 -26.01 9.64
N GLY A 6 1.26 -24.99 10.43
CA GLY A 6 0.89 -23.69 9.92
C GLY A 6 2.14 -23.13 9.25
N ASN A 7 2.07 -22.94 7.94
CA ASN A 7 3.03 -22.13 7.22
C ASN A 7 3.24 -20.83 8.04
N PRO A 8 4.48 -20.47 8.45
CA PRO A 8 4.69 -19.29 9.25
C PRO A 8 4.04 -18.08 8.59
N ALA A 9 3.37 -17.26 9.39
CA ALA A 9 2.76 -16.02 8.96
C ALA A 9 3.81 -15.17 8.22
N LYS A 10 3.61 -14.98 6.91
CA LYS A 10 4.56 -14.29 6.04
C LYS A 10 4.01 -12.95 5.61
N TYR A 11 4.81 -11.90 5.81
CA TYR A 11 4.58 -10.56 5.28
C TYR A 11 5.08 -10.51 3.83
N ASP A 12 4.28 -11.06 2.91
CA ASP A 12 4.65 -11.27 1.51
C ASP A 12 3.85 -10.42 0.52
N LEU A 13 3.05 -9.49 1.03
CA LEU A 13 2.33 -8.49 0.26
C LEU A 13 2.63 -7.09 0.75
N GLU A 14 2.34 -6.12 -0.10
CA GLU A 14 2.28 -4.71 0.26
C GLU A 14 0.83 -4.21 0.20
N HIS A 15 0.47 -3.35 1.15
CA HIS A 15 -0.81 -2.66 1.16
C HIS A 15 -0.63 -1.15 1.20
N ARG A 16 -1.33 -0.43 0.32
CA ARG A 16 -1.36 1.04 0.37
C ARG A 16 -2.38 1.52 1.39
N TYR A 17 -1.89 2.03 2.51
CA TYR A 17 -2.75 2.43 3.62
C TYR A 17 -3.47 3.75 3.32
N LYS A 18 -4.79 3.78 3.58
CA LYS A 18 -5.63 4.95 3.25
C LYS A 18 -5.25 6.23 4.03
N GLY A 19 -4.71 6.10 5.24
CA GLY A 19 -4.50 7.24 6.14
C GLY A 19 -3.36 8.17 5.73
N ASP A 20 -2.26 7.60 5.22
CA ASP A 20 -1.06 8.36 4.80
C ASP A 20 -0.65 8.09 3.35
N ASP A 21 -1.40 7.24 2.66
CA ASP A 21 -1.23 6.84 1.26
C ASP A 21 0.13 6.17 0.94
N SER A 22 0.84 5.70 1.97
CA SER A 22 2.10 4.98 1.83
C SER A 22 1.90 3.46 1.76
N TRP A 23 2.91 2.78 1.20
CA TRP A 23 2.97 1.34 1.12
C TRP A 23 3.57 0.73 2.39
N TYR A 24 2.97 -0.36 2.85
CA TYR A 24 3.43 -1.15 4.00
C TYR A 24 3.50 -2.64 3.68
N GLY A 25 4.50 -3.33 4.23
CA GLY A 25 4.56 -4.78 4.24
C GLY A 25 3.43 -5.33 5.12
N VAL A 26 2.68 -6.29 4.59
CA VAL A 26 1.49 -6.82 5.27
C VAL A 26 1.38 -8.34 5.18
N LEU A 27 0.76 -8.89 6.22
CA LEU A 27 0.19 -10.22 6.24
C LEU A 27 -1.32 -10.11 6.03
N VAL A 28 -1.84 -10.85 5.07
CA VAL A 28 -3.29 -10.96 4.84
C VAL A 28 -3.78 -12.28 5.41
N THR A 29 -4.84 -12.23 6.21
CA THR A 29 -5.56 -13.41 6.72
C THR A 29 -7.04 -13.29 6.45
N VAL A 30 -7.69 -14.38 6.04
CA VAL A 30 -9.14 -14.44 5.81
C VAL A 30 -9.74 -15.40 6.82
N ASP A 31 -10.72 -14.93 7.58
CA ASP A 31 -11.49 -15.72 8.55
C ASP A 31 -13.00 -15.48 8.33
N GLY A 32 -13.71 -16.53 7.89
CA GLY A 32 -15.10 -16.43 7.49
C GLY A 32 -15.33 -15.35 6.43
N GLU A 33 -16.10 -14.33 6.79
CA GLU A 33 -16.43 -13.19 5.91
C GLU A 33 -15.56 -11.96 6.13
N THR A 34 -14.49 -12.08 6.92
CA THR A 34 -13.60 -10.97 7.27
C THR A 34 -12.21 -11.22 6.72
N MET A 35 -11.68 -10.25 5.97
CA MET A 35 -10.26 -10.18 5.65
C MET A 35 -9.57 -9.19 6.57
N THR A 36 -8.46 -9.60 7.18
CA THR A 36 -7.64 -8.77 8.05
C THR A 36 -6.28 -8.53 7.39
N VAL A 37 -5.88 -7.26 7.35
CA VAL A 37 -4.56 -6.81 6.92
C VAL A 37 -3.77 -6.43 8.17
N LYS A 38 -2.69 -7.16 8.43
CA LYS A 38 -1.77 -6.92 9.55
C LYS A 38 -0.49 -6.29 9.04
N PHE A 39 -0.04 -5.22 9.67
CA PHE A 39 1.11 -4.45 9.23
C PHE A 39 2.41 -4.97 9.88
N GLU A 40 3.47 -5.12 9.09
CA GLU A 40 4.76 -5.62 9.57
C GLU A 40 5.39 -4.66 10.59
N GLY A 41 5.81 -5.19 11.73
CA GLY A 41 6.41 -4.38 12.81
C GLY A 41 5.41 -3.51 13.59
N TYR A 42 4.10 -3.67 13.35
CA TYR A 42 3.06 -2.94 14.07
C TYR A 42 2.18 -3.89 14.90
N SER A 43 1.71 -3.39 16.03
CA SER A 43 0.77 -4.13 16.88
C SER A 43 -0.61 -4.25 16.23
N GLU A 44 -1.34 -5.30 16.57
CA GLU A 44 -2.70 -5.61 16.10
C GLU A 44 -3.75 -4.51 16.26
N LYS A 45 -3.51 -3.48 17.09
CA LYS A 45 -4.36 -2.28 17.17
C LYS A 45 -4.43 -1.48 15.85
N PHE A 46 -3.47 -1.69 14.95
CA PHE A 46 -3.42 -1.06 13.63
C PHE A 46 -3.96 -1.97 12.52
N ASP A 47 -4.34 -3.21 12.83
CA ASP A 47 -4.89 -4.12 11.84
C ASP A 47 -6.15 -3.52 11.21
N VAL A 48 -6.25 -3.61 9.89
CA VAL A 48 -7.43 -3.16 9.15
C VAL A 48 -8.27 -4.37 8.77
N LYS A 49 -9.58 -4.30 9.04
CA LYS A 49 -10.54 -5.37 8.74
C LYS A 49 -11.50 -4.93 7.65
N PHE A 50 -11.76 -5.83 6.71
CA PHE A 50 -12.73 -5.67 5.63
C PHE A 50 -13.76 -6.77 5.72
N LEU A 51 -15.03 -6.41 5.82
CA LEU A 51 -16.14 -7.36 5.75
C LEU A 51 -16.56 -7.54 4.30
N ALA A 52 -16.96 -8.75 3.92
CA ALA A 52 -17.43 -9.01 2.57
C ALA A 52 -18.67 -8.16 2.20
N ASP A 53 -19.48 -7.80 3.20
CA ASP A 53 -20.67 -6.97 3.03
C ASP A 53 -20.36 -5.47 2.90
N ASP A 54 -19.11 -5.03 3.09
CA ASP A 54 -18.73 -3.61 2.98
C ASP A 54 -18.76 -3.11 1.54
N PHE A 55 -18.56 -4.00 0.57
CA PHE A 55 -18.46 -3.68 -0.85
C PHE A 55 -19.84 -3.63 -1.52
N LYS A 56 -20.07 -2.61 -2.34
CA LYS A 56 -21.35 -2.31 -3.00
C LYS A 56 -21.29 -2.36 -4.52
N SER A 57 -20.11 -2.27 -5.10
CA SER A 57 -19.94 -2.25 -6.55
C SER A 57 -18.67 -2.96 -7.00
N LYS A 58 -18.57 -3.19 -8.31
CA LYS A 58 -17.38 -3.75 -8.93
C LYS A 58 -16.22 -2.74 -8.90
N GLU A 59 -16.54 -1.46 -9.03
CA GLU A 59 -15.56 -0.37 -8.99
C GLU A 59 -14.87 -0.30 -7.62
N GLU A 60 -15.60 -0.48 -6.52
CA GLU A 60 -15.02 -0.56 -5.17
C GLU A 60 -14.09 -1.77 -5.01
N ILE A 61 -14.43 -2.91 -5.62
CA ILE A 61 -13.56 -4.09 -5.66
C ILE A 61 -12.28 -3.79 -6.45
N ASP A 62 -12.40 -3.18 -7.62
CA ASP A 62 -11.26 -2.87 -8.49
C ASP A 62 -10.30 -1.88 -7.81
N GLU A 63 -10.84 -0.84 -7.14
CA GLU A 63 -10.06 0.08 -6.31
C GLU A 63 -9.39 -0.58 -5.12
N PHE A 64 -10.08 -1.54 -4.50
CA PHE A 64 -9.56 -2.30 -3.37
C PHE A 64 -8.37 -3.15 -3.78
N VAL A 65 -8.48 -3.89 -4.88
CA VAL A 65 -7.40 -4.74 -5.40
C VAL A 65 -6.15 -3.92 -5.75
N ARG A 66 -6.33 -2.71 -6.30
CA ARG A 66 -5.20 -1.81 -6.63
C ARG A 66 -4.37 -1.36 -5.43
N LYS A 67 -4.87 -1.55 -4.20
CA LYS A 67 -4.13 -1.25 -2.96
C LYS A 67 -3.28 -2.42 -2.48
N PHE A 68 -3.18 -3.50 -3.26
CA PHE A 68 -2.33 -4.63 -2.94
C PHE A 68 -1.38 -4.94 -4.08
N ARG A 69 -0.17 -5.36 -3.73
CA ARG A 69 0.80 -5.91 -4.67
C ARG A 69 1.77 -6.84 -3.96
N ASN A 70 2.63 -7.50 -4.74
CA ASN A 70 3.74 -8.24 -4.18
C ASN A 70 4.76 -7.28 -3.57
N VAL A 71 5.51 -7.76 -2.58
CA VAL A 71 6.60 -6.97 -1.99
C VAL A 71 7.59 -6.51 -3.05
N SER A 72 7.89 -5.21 -3.01
CA SER A 72 8.83 -4.54 -3.89
C SER A 72 10.25 -4.77 -3.34
N PRO A 73 11.11 -5.54 -4.02
CA PRO A 73 12.49 -5.72 -3.57
C PRO A 73 13.27 -4.41 -3.70
N GLN A 74 14.11 -4.14 -2.71
CA GLN A 74 15.09 -3.05 -2.77
C GLN A 74 16.13 -3.39 -3.83
N LEU A 75 16.49 -2.41 -4.66
CA LEU A 75 17.61 -2.54 -5.57
C LEU A 75 18.93 -2.53 -4.82
N GLN A 76 19.83 -3.41 -5.24
CA GLN A 76 21.21 -3.41 -4.77
C GLN A 76 22.08 -2.50 -5.67
N ASP A 77 23.25 -2.14 -5.17
CA ASP A 77 24.16 -1.18 -5.80
C ASP A 77 24.53 -1.56 -7.23
N ASN A 78 24.81 -2.84 -7.46
CA ASN A 78 25.11 -3.37 -8.79
C ASN A 78 23.89 -3.49 -9.72
N GLU A 79 22.68 -3.31 -9.21
CA GLU A 79 21.42 -3.36 -9.95
C GLU A 79 20.96 -1.98 -10.45
N CYS A 80 21.69 -0.90 -10.11
CA CYS A 80 21.31 0.48 -10.46
C CYS A 80 21.08 0.66 -11.98
N GLY A 81 21.85 -0.07 -12.79
CA GLY A 81 21.77 -0.05 -14.25
C GLY A 81 20.46 -0.63 -14.81
N SER A 82 19.64 -1.29 -14.00
CA SER A 82 18.31 -1.77 -14.38
C SER A 82 17.26 -0.66 -14.37
N VAL A 83 17.50 0.44 -13.65
CA VAL A 83 16.59 1.59 -13.57
C VAL A 83 16.71 2.44 -14.83
N LYS A 84 15.56 2.92 -15.32
CA LYS A 84 15.44 3.75 -16.52
C LYS A 84 14.48 4.91 -16.26
N GLU A 85 14.71 6.01 -16.95
CA GLU A 85 13.76 7.13 -17.00
C GLU A 85 12.39 6.65 -17.49
N GLY A 86 11.33 7.21 -16.91
CA GLY A 86 9.93 6.82 -17.12
C GLY A 86 9.50 5.57 -16.34
N MET A 87 10.40 4.84 -15.66
CA MET A 87 9.99 3.73 -14.80
C MET A 87 9.25 4.22 -13.56
N ILE A 88 8.22 3.47 -13.16
CA ILE A 88 7.58 3.66 -11.85
C ILE A 88 8.31 2.76 -10.85
N VAL A 89 8.78 3.38 -9.77
CA VAL A 89 9.47 2.71 -8.65
C VAL A 89 8.74 3.00 -7.36
N CYS A 90 8.94 2.16 -6.35
CA CYS A 90 8.53 2.47 -5.00
C CYS A 90 9.75 3.03 -4.27
N ALA A 91 9.65 4.23 -3.72
CA ALA A 91 10.79 4.95 -3.17
C ALA A 91 10.53 5.46 -1.76
N ALA A 92 11.61 5.50 -0.97
CA ALA A 92 11.61 6.01 0.37
C ALA A 92 11.50 7.55 0.37
N CYS A 93 10.59 8.08 1.17
CA CYS A 93 10.26 9.49 1.26
C CYS A 93 10.16 9.92 2.71
N ASN A 94 10.89 10.97 3.08
CA ASN A 94 10.72 11.64 4.37
C ASN A 94 9.57 12.66 4.28
N ALA A 95 8.33 12.16 4.17
CA ALA A 95 7.16 12.99 3.92
C ALA A 95 6.80 13.92 5.10
N PHE A 96 7.14 13.51 6.33
CA PHE A 96 6.69 14.18 7.56
C PHE A 96 7.83 14.74 8.46
N GLY A 97 9.09 14.65 8.03
CA GLY A 97 10.21 15.41 8.59
C GLY A 97 10.74 14.97 9.95
N LYS A 98 10.61 13.69 10.33
CA LYS A 98 11.03 13.16 11.65
C LYS A 98 11.50 11.70 11.59
N ASP A 99 12.51 11.42 10.77
CA ASP A 99 13.08 10.09 10.52
C ASP A 99 12.07 9.01 10.05
N ASP A 100 10.83 9.42 9.80
CA ASP A 100 9.76 8.59 9.29
C ASP A 100 9.94 8.43 7.77
N MET A 101 10.74 7.43 7.41
CA MET A 101 10.87 6.97 6.03
C MET A 101 9.68 6.10 5.66
N LEU A 102 8.84 6.62 4.78
CA LEU A 102 7.67 5.96 4.22
C LEU A 102 7.87 5.70 2.74
N PHE A 103 7.12 4.74 2.19
CA PHE A 103 7.30 4.33 0.80
C PHE A 103 6.12 4.76 -0.06
N TYR A 104 6.42 5.41 -1.18
CA TYR A 104 5.44 5.91 -2.14
C TYR A 104 5.88 5.55 -3.56
N ASP A 105 4.95 5.52 -4.50
CA ASP A 105 5.30 5.33 -5.91
C ASP A 105 5.74 6.67 -6.52
N ALA A 106 6.79 6.60 -7.33
CA ALA A 106 7.34 7.73 -8.05
C ALA A 106 7.76 7.31 -9.46
N VAL A 107 7.76 8.27 -10.39
CA VAL A 107 8.37 8.12 -11.71
C VAL A 107 9.82 8.56 -11.65
N VAL A 108 10.71 7.80 -12.26
CA VAL A 108 12.10 8.20 -12.47
C VAL A 108 12.14 9.20 -13.62
N GLU A 109 12.36 10.48 -13.32
CA GLU A 109 12.38 11.56 -14.33
C GLU A 109 13.75 11.69 -14.99
N ALA A 110 14.83 11.54 -14.22
CA ALA A 110 16.20 11.64 -14.72
C ALA A 110 17.15 10.77 -13.90
N ILE A 111 18.25 10.33 -14.52
CA ILE A 111 19.30 9.56 -13.86
C ILE A 111 20.66 10.21 -14.07
N HIS A 112 21.30 10.62 -12.97
CA HIS A 112 22.68 11.05 -12.96
C HIS A 112 23.56 9.85 -12.64
N ASN A 113 24.09 9.22 -13.69
CA ASN A 113 24.97 8.07 -13.57
C ASN A 113 26.38 8.55 -13.18
N GLU A 114 26.96 7.87 -12.21
CA GLU A 114 28.31 8.13 -11.71
C GLU A 114 29.12 6.83 -11.71
N ASN A 115 30.44 6.94 -11.75
CA ASN A 115 31.29 5.76 -11.56
C ASN A 115 31.16 5.29 -10.11
N HIS A 116 30.84 4.01 -9.91
CA HIS A 116 30.70 3.43 -8.59
C HIS A 116 32.00 3.47 -7.80
N THR A 117 31.88 3.62 -6.49
CA THR A 117 32.98 3.52 -5.54
C THR A 117 33.07 2.11 -4.99
N PHE A 118 34.22 1.77 -4.40
CA PHE A 118 34.42 0.46 -3.77
C PHE A 118 35.03 0.66 -2.39
N HIS A 119 34.32 0.20 -1.36
CA HIS A 119 34.79 0.24 0.01
C HIS A 119 35.00 -1.19 0.52
N ASN A 120 36.24 -1.54 0.90
CA ASN A 120 36.62 -2.90 1.29
C ASN A 120 36.24 -4.00 0.27
N GLY A 121 36.24 -3.66 -1.02
CA GLY A 121 35.88 -4.59 -2.10
C GLY A 121 34.37 -4.77 -2.31
N VAL A 122 33.54 -4.04 -1.58
CA VAL A 122 32.08 -3.97 -1.78
C VAL A 122 31.79 -2.74 -2.66
N GLU A 123 31.00 -2.95 -3.71
CA GLU A 123 30.54 -1.91 -4.62
C GLU A 123 29.55 -0.98 -3.90
N GLU A 124 29.75 0.32 -4.10
CA GLU A 124 28.90 1.39 -3.57
C GLU A 124 28.39 2.24 -4.74
N CYS A 125 27.07 2.24 -4.92
CA CYS A 125 26.42 3.02 -5.95
C CYS A 125 26.25 4.47 -5.49
N VAL A 126 26.82 5.40 -6.26
CA VAL A 126 26.74 6.84 -6.01
C VAL A 126 25.90 7.58 -7.06
N CYS A 127 25.14 6.83 -7.87
CA CYS A 127 24.21 7.41 -8.85
C CYS A 127 23.06 8.13 -8.14
N THR A 128 22.56 9.22 -8.75
CA THR A 128 21.41 9.97 -8.23
C THR A 128 20.22 9.83 -9.17
N PHE A 129 19.07 9.45 -8.62
CA PHE A 129 17.80 9.32 -9.33
C PHE A 129 16.90 10.49 -8.97
N VAL A 130 16.41 11.20 -9.99
CA VAL A 130 15.40 12.26 -9.81
C VAL A 130 14.03 11.63 -9.91
N LEU A 131 13.24 11.75 -8.85
CA LEU A 131 11.94 11.12 -8.69
C LEU A 131 10.83 12.17 -8.69
N SER A 132 9.72 11.88 -9.37
CA SER A 132 8.46 12.64 -9.33
C SER A 132 7.39 11.80 -8.64
N TRP A 133 6.90 12.25 -7.48
CA TRP A 133 5.98 11.47 -6.65
C TRP A 133 4.59 11.37 -7.29
N LEU A 134 4.07 10.16 -7.45
CA LEU A 134 2.76 9.91 -8.05
C LEU A 134 1.60 10.12 -7.08
N HIS A 135 1.87 9.97 -5.79
CA HIS A 135 0.86 10.02 -4.73
C HIS A 135 1.49 10.36 -3.37
N GLY A 136 0.68 10.39 -2.31
CA GLY A 136 1.12 10.81 -0.98
C GLY A 136 1.30 12.33 -0.81
N PRO A 137 1.86 12.75 0.34
CA PRO A 137 1.95 14.17 0.73
C PRO A 137 2.87 15.03 -0.15
N LYS A 138 3.74 14.39 -0.94
CA LYS A 138 4.73 15.03 -1.81
C LYS A 138 4.38 14.90 -3.29
N LYS A 139 3.15 14.51 -3.61
CA LYS A 139 2.69 14.31 -4.98
C LYS A 139 3.08 15.51 -5.87
N ASP A 140 3.59 15.22 -7.06
CA ASP A 140 4.05 16.16 -8.09
C ASP A 140 5.34 16.94 -7.72
N ASP A 141 5.86 16.81 -6.48
CA ASP A 141 7.18 17.33 -6.12
C ASP A 141 8.30 16.44 -6.70
N LEU A 142 9.45 17.06 -6.95
CA LEU A 142 10.68 16.35 -7.30
C LEU A 142 11.56 16.11 -6.08
N ALA A 143 12.22 14.96 -6.04
CA ALA A 143 13.23 14.64 -5.04
C ALA A 143 14.40 13.86 -5.65
N ASN A 144 15.57 13.99 -5.05
CA ASN A 144 16.72 13.14 -5.35
C ASN A 144 16.73 11.94 -4.41
N SER A 145 17.09 10.77 -4.93
CA SER A 145 17.25 9.54 -4.15
C SER A 145 18.50 8.78 -4.63
N GLY A 146 19.19 8.12 -3.70
CA GLY A 146 20.19 7.10 -4.02
C GLY A 146 19.51 5.75 -4.30
N ILE A 147 20.29 4.75 -4.72
CA ILE A 147 19.74 3.43 -5.06
C ILE A 147 19.13 2.72 -3.85
N GLU A 148 19.66 2.98 -2.64
CA GLU A 148 19.24 2.39 -1.38
C GLU A 148 17.79 2.75 -1.02
N GLY A 149 17.31 3.89 -1.52
CA GLY A 149 15.95 4.36 -1.34
C GLY A 149 14.96 3.80 -2.35
N ILE A 150 15.38 2.99 -3.33
CA ILE A 150 14.58 2.58 -4.48
C ILE A 150 14.28 1.07 -4.43
N CYS A 151 13.01 0.75 -4.60
CA CYS A 151 12.50 -0.61 -4.78
C CYS A 151 11.83 -0.78 -6.14
N ILE A 152 12.03 -1.95 -6.76
CA ILE A 152 11.37 -2.29 -8.03
C ILE A 152 9.95 -2.78 -7.79
N ILE A 153 8.99 -2.13 -8.44
CA ILE A 153 7.62 -2.63 -8.48
C ILE A 153 7.56 -3.77 -9.49
N LYS A 154 7.40 -5.00 -8.99
CA LYS A 154 7.14 -6.16 -9.85
C LYS A 154 5.67 -6.15 -10.25
N GLY A 155 5.41 -6.21 -11.55
CA GLY A 155 4.05 -6.38 -12.06
C GLY A 155 3.40 -7.63 -11.47
N THR A 156 2.18 -7.51 -10.96
CA THR A 156 1.38 -8.63 -10.48
C THR A 156 0.56 -9.22 -11.63
N THR A 157 0.93 -10.41 -12.09
CA THR A 157 0.17 -11.10 -13.16
C THR A 157 -1.16 -11.66 -12.67
N GLN A 158 -1.29 -11.92 -11.37
CA GLN A 158 -2.49 -12.47 -10.74
C GLN A 158 -2.68 -11.85 -9.35
N VAL A 159 -3.93 -11.75 -8.93
CA VAL A 159 -4.30 -11.35 -7.56
C VAL A 159 -3.89 -12.46 -6.60
N ASP A 160 -3.36 -12.09 -5.43
CA ASP A 160 -2.97 -13.06 -4.41
C ASP A 160 -4.13 -14.01 -4.06
N PRO A 161 -3.90 -15.33 -3.91
CA PRO A 161 -4.97 -16.30 -3.65
C PRO A 161 -5.84 -15.98 -2.42
N ARG A 162 -5.27 -15.38 -1.37
CA ARG A 162 -6.03 -15.00 -0.15
C ARG A 162 -7.00 -13.87 -0.46
N ILE A 163 -6.53 -12.86 -1.20
CA ILE A 163 -7.36 -11.76 -1.66
C ILE A 163 -8.42 -12.29 -2.64
N SER A 164 -8.04 -13.13 -3.59
CA SER A 164 -8.97 -13.75 -4.55
C SER A 164 -10.09 -14.51 -3.85
N SER A 165 -9.76 -15.34 -2.84
CA SER A 165 -10.75 -16.09 -2.07
C SER A 165 -11.74 -15.17 -1.34
N PHE A 166 -11.26 -14.07 -0.75
CA PHE A 166 -12.12 -13.06 -0.15
C PHE A 166 -13.03 -12.38 -1.19
N LEU A 167 -12.51 -12.05 -2.37
CA LEU A 167 -13.29 -11.41 -3.43
C LEU A 167 -14.36 -12.33 -4.02
N GLU A 168 -14.17 -13.64 -4.05
CA GLU A 168 -15.22 -14.59 -4.43
C GLU A 168 -16.43 -14.48 -3.51
N LEU A 169 -16.19 -14.35 -2.21
CA LEU A 169 -17.25 -14.16 -1.21
C LEU A 169 -17.96 -12.81 -1.40
N VAL A 170 -17.19 -11.72 -1.58
CA VAL A 170 -17.74 -10.39 -1.87
C VAL A 170 -18.66 -10.44 -3.09
N ASN A 171 -18.19 -11.04 -4.19
CA ASN A 171 -18.97 -11.16 -5.42
C ASN A 171 -20.24 -12.01 -5.22
N GLN A 172 -20.19 -13.06 -4.40
CA GLN A 172 -21.37 -13.85 -4.07
C GLN A 172 -22.42 -13.01 -3.33
N LYS A 173 -22.01 -12.15 -2.40
CA LYS A 173 -22.90 -11.25 -1.65
C LYS A 173 -23.51 -10.17 -2.55
N LEU A 174 -22.71 -9.56 -3.43
CA LEU A 174 -23.20 -8.58 -4.41
C LEU A 174 -24.29 -9.16 -5.31
N ARG A 175 -24.11 -10.39 -5.81
CA ARG A 175 -25.12 -11.10 -6.61
C ARG A 175 -26.41 -11.35 -5.83
N LYS A 176 -26.30 -11.83 -4.58
CA LYS A 176 -27.47 -12.09 -3.71
C LYS A 176 -28.25 -10.81 -3.40
N SER A 177 -27.56 -9.69 -3.19
CA SER A 177 -28.18 -8.38 -2.98
C SER A 177 -28.97 -7.92 -4.20
N SER A 178 -28.41 -8.08 -5.41
CA SER A 178 -29.06 -7.72 -6.68
C SER A 178 -30.36 -8.50 -6.96
N CYS A 179 -30.38 -9.81 -6.65
CA CYS A 179 -31.58 -10.64 -6.85
C CYS A 179 -32.73 -10.35 -5.86
N LYS A 180 -32.43 -9.78 -4.69
CA LYS A 180 -33.45 -9.45 -3.68
C LYS A 180 -34.23 -8.17 -4.02
N SER A 181 -33.65 -7.31 -4.87
CA SER A 181 -34.24 -6.04 -5.30
C SER A 181 -35.27 -6.18 -6.43
N THR A 182 -35.38 -7.37 -7.05
CA THR A 182 -36.24 -7.62 -8.22
C THR A 182 -37.49 -8.45 -7.91
N SER A 183 -37.72 -8.86 -6.66
CA SER A 183 -38.82 -9.76 -6.26
C SER A 183 -39.96 -9.09 -5.50
N THR A 184 -40.28 -7.83 -5.77
CA THR A 184 -41.56 -7.21 -5.40
C THR A 184 -42.06 -6.26 -6.48
N SER A 185 -42.71 -6.80 -7.50
CA SER A 185 -43.69 -6.05 -8.29
C SER A 185 -44.84 -6.98 -8.67
N GLU A 186 -45.73 -7.24 -7.71
CA GLU A 186 -47.12 -7.56 -8.03
C GLU A 186 -47.95 -6.29 -7.88
N GLN A 187 -48.89 -6.15 -8.79
CA GLN A 187 -49.53 -4.94 -9.27
C GLN A 187 -50.41 -4.26 -8.23
N ASN A 188 -50.58 -2.94 -8.38
CA ASN A 188 -51.92 -2.34 -8.36
C ASN A 188 -51.95 -1.07 -9.22
N ASN A 189 -52.67 -1.16 -10.33
CA ASN A 189 -53.04 -0.04 -11.18
C ASN A 189 -54.09 0.82 -10.45
N SER A 190 -53.89 2.13 -10.41
CA SER A 190 -54.99 3.11 -10.50
C SER A 190 -54.45 4.49 -10.88
N ALA A 191 -54.99 5.01 -11.97
CA ALA A 191 -54.72 6.32 -12.53
C ALA A 191 -55.24 7.44 -11.62
N SER A 192 -54.51 8.56 -11.55
CA SER A 192 -55.09 9.89 -11.26
C SER A 192 -54.15 11.01 -11.75
N LYS A 193 -54.78 12.02 -12.35
CA LYS A 193 -54.21 13.15 -13.08
C LYS A 193 -53.43 14.14 -12.19
N GLY A 194 -52.35 14.67 -12.76
CA GLY A 194 -51.94 16.08 -12.82
C GLY A 194 -51.88 16.94 -11.55
N SER A 195 -50.70 17.54 -11.29
CA SER A 195 -50.58 19.00 -11.08
C SER A 195 -49.10 19.40 -11.01
N SER A 196 -48.79 20.48 -11.71
CA SER A 196 -47.52 21.18 -11.81
C SER A 196 -47.13 21.87 -10.50
N ARG A 197 -45.84 21.89 -10.14
CA ARG A 197 -45.22 23.10 -9.55
C ARG A 197 -43.69 23.06 -9.59
N THR A 198 -43.16 24.10 -10.22
CA THR A 198 -41.77 24.55 -10.24
C THR A 198 -41.27 24.95 -8.85
N LYS A 199 -40.01 24.65 -8.53
CA LYS A 199 -39.12 25.56 -7.79
C LYS A 199 -37.65 25.19 -7.99
N ARG A 200 -36.93 26.17 -8.54
CA ARG A 200 -35.48 26.25 -8.74
C ARG A 200 -34.89 27.00 -7.54
N VAL A 201 -33.95 26.44 -6.77
CA VAL A 201 -32.90 27.21 -6.07
C VAL A 201 -31.62 26.36 -5.86
N ARG A 202 -30.56 26.84 -6.51
CA ARG A 202 -29.11 26.93 -6.20
C ARG A 202 -28.44 26.00 -5.18
N TYR A 203 -27.34 25.44 -5.69
CA TYR A 203 -26.01 25.20 -5.09
C TYR A 203 -25.78 25.67 -3.66
N LEU A 204 -25.27 24.74 -2.85
CA LEU A 204 -24.29 24.99 -1.79
C LEU A 204 -23.35 23.77 -1.71
N SER A 205 -22.18 23.94 -2.32
CA SER A 205 -20.98 23.15 -2.07
C SER A 205 -20.58 23.34 -0.61
N SER A 206 -20.51 22.25 0.15
CA SER A 206 -19.86 22.24 1.46
C SER A 206 -18.57 21.44 1.31
N GLU A 207 -17.48 22.17 1.05
CA GLU A 207 -16.14 21.71 1.37
C GLU A 207 -16.04 21.60 2.89
N GLN A 208 -16.02 20.38 3.40
CA GLN A 208 -15.54 20.14 4.75
C GLN A 208 -14.06 19.81 4.67
N LYS A 209 -13.23 20.83 4.91
CA LYS A 209 -11.87 20.69 5.40
C LYS A 209 -11.90 19.82 6.66
N SER A 210 -11.50 18.57 6.55
CA SER A 210 -11.03 17.81 7.72
C SER A 210 -9.56 18.16 7.92
N ASP A 211 -9.34 19.15 8.78
CA ASP A 211 -8.04 19.46 9.35
C ASP A 211 -7.74 18.38 10.41
N SER A 212 -7.18 17.26 9.97
CA SER A 212 -6.60 16.27 10.86
C SER A 212 -5.15 16.08 10.43
N SER A 213 -4.24 16.47 11.30
CA SER A 213 -2.81 16.16 11.24
C SER A 213 -2.66 14.64 11.16
N PHE A 214 -2.69 14.09 9.94
CA PHE A 214 -2.41 12.69 9.67
C PHE A 214 -0.90 12.49 9.81
N LYS A 215 -0.47 12.18 11.02
CA LYS A 215 0.83 11.53 11.22
C LYS A 215 0.68 10.12 10.67
N GLY A 216 1.62 9.69 9.81
CA GLY A 216 1.69 8.30 9.38
C GLY A 216 1.71 7.35 10.57
N ILE A 217 1.32 6.09 10.37
CA ILE A 217 1.37 5.08 11.46
C ILE A 217 2.82 4.91 11.98
N SER A 218 3.82 5.37 11.22
CA SER A 218 5.24 5.52 11.58
C SER A 218 5.53 6.06 12.98
N SER A 219 4.76 7.04 13.48
CA SER A 219 4.96 7.59 14.84
C SER A 219 4.82 6.55 15.97
N ALA A 220 4.30 5.35 15.68
CA ALA A 220 4.18 4.25 16.64
C ALA A 220 5.41 3.33 16.75
N LYS A 221 6.40 3.44 15.84
CA LYS A 221 7.62 2.61 15.90
C LYS A 221 8.55 2.99 17.06
N ASN A 222 8.49 4.22 17.55
CA ASN A 222 9.30 4.73 18.66
C ASN A 222 9.00 4.11 20.05
N ALA A 223 8.17 3.06 20.12
CA ALA A 223 7.73 2.44 21.38
C ALA A 223 8.01 0.93 21.49
N VAL A 224 8.67 0.29 20.50
CA VAL A 224 8.94 -1.15 20.53
C VAL A 224 10.45 -1.40 20.57
N ASP A 225 10.90 -1.94 21.69
CA ASP A 225 12.28 -2.32 22.03
C ASP A 225 12.91 -3.20 20.93
N VAL A 226 13.83 -2.62 20.16
CA VAL A 226 14.61 -3.32 19.13
C VAL A 226 15.67 -4.15 19.83
N ARG A 227 15.35 -5.42 20.12
CA ARG A 227 16.37 -6.39 20.56
C ARG A 227 17.27 -6.73 19.39
N CYS A 228 18.46 -6.16 19.44
CA CYS A 228 19.60 -6.46 18.59
C CYS A 228 19.91 -7.97 18.62
N THR A 229 19.83 -8.62 17.47
CA THR A 229 20.53 -9.90 17.24
C THR A 229 21.35 -9.75 15.98
N THR A 230 22.63 -9.49 16.17
CA THR A 230 23.67 -9.57 15.15
C THR A 230 23.90 -11.04 14.82
N GLU A 231 23.13 -11.59 13.88
CA GLU A 231 23.54 -12.78 13.15
C GLU A 231 23.28 -12.56 11.66
N GLY A 232 24.37 -12.61 10.88
CA GLY A 232 24.35 -12.59 9.43
C GLY A 232 23.60 -13.79 8.90
N VAL A 233 22.33 -13.59 8.57
CA VAL A 233 21.54 -14.51 7.76
C VAL A 233 21.55 -13.94 6.35
N LEU A 234 22.07 -14.71 5.38
CA LEU A 234 21.81 -14.51 3.95
C LEU A 234 20.28 -14.47 3.75
N ARG A 235 19.68 -13.27 3.80
CA ARG A 235 18.32 -13.05 3.33
C ARG A 235 18.43 -12.83 1.84
N ASN A 236 17.99 -13.81 1.05
CA ASN A 236 18.01 -13.77 -0.41
C ASN A 236 17.09 -12.69 -1.06
N SER A 237 16.61 -11.71 -0.30
CA SER A 237 15.93 -10.52 -0.81
C SER A 237 15.77 -9.48 0.31
N ILE A 238 16.41 -8.32 0.19
CA ILE A 238 16.13 -7.15 1.02
C ILE A 238 14.88 -6.46 0.45
N THR A 239 13.88 -6.24 1.29
CA THR A 239 12.62 -5.58 0.91
C THR A 239 12.64 -4.12 1.35
N CYS A 240 11.76 -3.27 0.82
CA CYS A 240 11.65 -1.87 1.27
C CYS A 240 11.58 -1.71 2.80
N TYR A 241 11.00 -2.69 3.51
CA TYR A 241 10.79 -2.63 4.95
C TYR A 241 12.00 -3.11 5.76
N ASP A 242 12.88 -3.93 5.16
CA ASP A 242 14.19 -4.26 5.73
C ASP A 242 15.13 -3.05 5.69
N VAL A 243 14.98 -2.15 4.71
CA VAL A 243 15.76 -0.90 4.57
C VAL A 243 15.49 0.06 5.71
N VAL A 244 14.24 0.16 6.19
CA VAL A 244 13.93 0.99 7.35
C VAL A 244 14.71 0.50 8.57
N ILE A 245 14.84 -0.81 8.77
CA ILE A 245 15.64 -1.34 9.88
C ILE A 245 17.12 -0.98 9.71
N ALA A 246 17.67 -1.03 8.49
CA ALA A 246 19.07 -0.73 8.21
C ALA A 246 19.42 0.77 8.31
N LEU A 247 18.58 1.67 7.77
CA LEU A 247 18.80 3.14 7.82
C LEU A 247 18.72 3.71 9.24
N PHE A 248 17.90 3.10 10.12
CA PHE A 248 17.89 3.43 11.55
C PHE A 248 19.20 3.03 12.25
N LEU A 249 19.88 1.96 11.79
CA LEU A 249 21.14 1.49 12.36
C LEU A 249 22.36 2.30 11.87
N SER A 250 22.36 2.79 10.63
CA SER A 250 23.46 3.61 10.09
C SER A 250 23.47 5.05 10.60
N SER A 251 22.35 5.53 11.15
CA SER A 251 22.23 6.89 11.72
C SER A 251 22.64 6.97 13.21
N SER A 252 23.08 5.86 13.81
CA SER A 252 23.44 5.75 15.23
C SER A 252 24.94 5.53 15.50
N PHE A 253 25.82 5.85 14.54
CA PHE A 253 27.28 5.83 14.70
C PHE A 253 27.92 7.16 14.31
#